data_AF-A0A4Z0NUB4-F1
#
_entry.id   AF-A0A4Z0NUB4-F1
#
_cell.length_a   1.000
_cell.length_b   1.000
_cell.length_c   1.000
_cell.angle_alpha   90.00
_cell.angle_beta   90.00
_cell.angle_gamma   90.00
#
_symmetry.space_group_name_H-M   'P 1'
#
loop_
_entity.id
_entity.type
_entity.pdbx_description
1 polymer ?
#
loop_
_entity_poly.entity_id
_entity_poly.type
_entity_poly.pdbx_seq_one_letter_code
_entity_poly.pdbx_strand_id
1 'polypeptide(L)'
;MKVDFKDDHFAFELVRNLGFMYYGGSDLGEMVATAEKIVEGDFEDWFAKWDARARRTLARADESLTGEHVVSARQAYLRASTYFRMSEFYLHGNPDDPRILASMRASQKAYTKAAELTGPTWERVEIPYEGTTLPGYFYKPDDSGKRRPTVIFHGGYDSSLEELFYYGGAPSILRGYNCLTFDGPGQGAPMREQKLPFRYD
;
A
#
# COMPACT_ATOMS: atom_id res chain seq x y z
N MET A 1 6.84 -5.10 19.82
CA MET A 1 6.12 -4.05 20.56
C MET A 1 4.64 -4.32 20.37
N LYS A 2 3.82 -4.26 21.44
CA LYS A 2 2.36 -4.39 21.33
C LYS A 2 1.73 -3.02 21.55
N VAL A 3 0.89 -2.60 20.62
CA VAL A 3 0.07 -1.38 20.72
C VAL A 3 -1.36 -1.85 20.48
N ASP A 4 -2.27 -1.50 21.39
CA ASP A 4 -3.71 -1.82 21.42
C ASP A 4 -4.14 -3.30 21.45
N PHE A 5 -3.36 -4.23 20.91
CA PHE A 5 -3.64 -5.66 20.88
C PHE A 5 -2.68 -6.48 21.77
N LYS A 6 -3.21 -7.48 22.47
CA LYS A 6 -2.47 -8.56 23.13
C LYS A 6 -2.12 -9.70 22.17
N ASP A 7 -2.94 -9.96 21.16
CA ASP A 7 -2.69 -10.94 20.11
C ASP A 7 -1.48 -10.54 19.26
N ASP A 8 -0.55 -11.47 19.05
CA ASP A 8 0.71 -11.17 18.36
C ASP A 8 0.51 -10.87 16.88
N HIS A 9 -0.49 -11.49 16.24
CA HIS A 9 -0.76 -11.23 14.83
C HIS A 9 -1.32 -9.82 14.66
N PHE A 10 -2.40 -9.48 15.37
CA PHE A 10 -3.03 -8.16 15.25
C PHE A 10 -2.10 -7.04 15.68
N ALA A 11 -1.33 -7.24 16.76
CA ALA A 11 -0.32 -6.29 17.18
C ALA A 11 0.78 -6.10 16.12
N PHE A 12 1.25 -7.18 15.50
CA PHE A 12 2.23 -7.12 14.42
C PHE A 12 1.73 -6.25 13.26
N GLU A 13 0.54 -6.55 12.75
CA GLU A 13 0.03 -5.85 11.57
C GLU A 13 -0.31 -4.39 11.90
N LEU A 14 -0.84 -4.11 13.09
CA LEU A 14 -1.06 -2.73 13.53
C LEU A 14 0.26 -1.96 13.60
N VAL A 15 1.29 -2.50 14.25
CA VAL A 15 2.58 -1.83 14.44
C VAL A 15 3.32 -1.63 13.11
N ARG A 16 3.27 -2.60 12.20
CA ARG A 16 3.81 -2.48 10.84
C ARG A 16 3.25 -1.23 10.15
N ASN A 17 1.93 -1.08 10.18
CA ASN A 17 1.24 0.01 9.49
C ASN A 17 1.33 1.35 10.22
N LEU A 18 1.46 1.36 11.56
CA LEU A 18 1.82 2.56 12.31
C LEU A 18 3.17 3.13 11.84
N GLY A 19 4.11 2.27 11.43
CA GLY A 19 5.39 2.68 10.85
C GLY A 19 5.24 3.53 9.58
N PHE A 20 4.17 3.34 8.81
CA PHE A 20 3.93 4.11 7.57
C PHE A 20 3.57 5.57 7.81
N MET A 21 3.18 5.92 9.04
CA MET A 21 2.86 7.30 9.42
C MET A 21 3.99 8.26 9.10
N TYR A 22 5.25 7.83 9.25
CA TYR A 22 6.42 8.68 8.99
C TYR A 22 6.47 9.20 7.55
N TYR A 23 5.94 8.44 6.59
CA TYR A 23 5.86 8.81 5.18
C TYR A 23 4.41 9.03 4.70
N GLY A 24 3.47 9.24 5.64
CA GLY A 24 2.09 9.62 5.35
C GLY A 24 1.18 8.47 4.92
N GLY A 25 1.61 7.22 5.07
CA GLY A 25 0.80 6.05 4.71
C GLY A 25 -0.26 5.68 5.73
N SER A 26 -0.21 6.25 6.94
CA SER A 26 -1.22 6.05 7.98
C SER A 26 -1.30 7.29 8.89
N ASP A 27 -2.34 7.35 9.71
CA ASP A 27 -2.53 8.39 10.74
C ASP A 27 -2.76 7.72 12.10
N LEU A 28 -2.07 8.19 13.14
CA LEU A 28 -2.13 7.58 14.47
C LEU A 28 -3.55 7.56 15.04
N GLY A 29 -4.29 8.67 14.91
CA GLY A 29 -5.64 8.79 15.45
C GLY A 29 -6.63 7.91 14.69
N GLU A 30 -6.53 7.85 13.36
CA GLU A 30 -7.34 6.95 12.54
C GLU A 30 -7.06 5.47 12.87
N MET A 31 -5.78 5.12 13.08
CA MET A 31 -5.35 3.77 13.40
C MET A 31 -5.85 3.31 14.76
N VAL A 32 -5.56 4.05 15.83
CA VAL A 32 -5.98 3.73 17.21
C VAL A 32 -7.51 3.69 17.31
N ALA A 33 -8.21 4.71 16.79
CA ALA A 33 -9.68 4.75 16.85
C ALA A 33 -10.38 3.63 16.04
N THR A 34 -9.65 2.96 15.14
CA THR A 34 -10.15 1.78 14.42
C THR A 34 -9.81 0.51 15.21
N ALA A 35 -8.58 0.38 15.70
CA ALA A 35 -8.11 -0.73 16.51
C ALA A 35 -8.96 -0.93 17.77
N GLU A 36 -9.29 0.15 18.51
CA GLU A 36 -10.13 0.11 19.72
C GLU A 36 -11.53 -0.48 19.50
N LYS A 37 -12.00 -0.56 18.25
CA LYS A 37 -13.33 -1.08 17.90
C LYS A 37 -13.29 -2.52 17.40
N ILE A 38 -12.10 -3.08 17.21
CA ILE A 38 -11.92 -4.44 16.71
C ILE A 38 -12.02 -5.40 17.88
N VAL A 39 -12.86 -6.43 17.74
CA VAL A 39 -12.85 -7.57 18.64
C VAL A 39 -11.57 -8.37 18.37
N GLU A 40 -10.68 -8.37 19.34
CA GLU A 40 -9.38 -9.04 19.23
C GLU A 40 -9.53 -10.54 18.95
N GLY A 41 -8.78 -11.04 17.95
CA GLY A 41 -8.85 -12.43 17.47
C GLY A 41 -9.97 -12.70 16.45
N ASP A 42 -10.85 -11.74 16.17
CA ASP A 42 -11.89 -11.86 15.16
C ASP A 42 -11.40 -11.29 13.81
N PHE A 43 -11.02 -12.19 12.89
CA PHE A 43 -10.51 -11.81 11.57
C PHE A 43 -11.59 -11.18 10.68
N GLU A 44 -12.86 -11.52 10.88
CA GLU A 44 -13.97 -10.91 10.15
C GLU A 44 -14.23 -9.49 10.65
N ASP A 45 -14.18 -9.26 11.96
CA ASP A 45 -14.30 -7.91 12.52
C ASP A 45 -13.10 -7.02 12.15
N TRP A 46 -11.89 -7.58 12.11
CA TRP A 46 -10.71 -6.90 11.57
C TRP A 46 -10.97 -6.40 10.15
N PHE A 47 -11.37 -7.31 9.23
CA PHE A 47 -11.69 -6.94 7.86
C PHE A 47 -12.75 -5.83 7.81
N ALA A 48 -13.87 -6.02 8.50
CA ALA A 48 -15.00 -5.11 8.46
C ALA A 48 -14.64 -3.69 8.97
N LYS A 49 -13.87 -3.60 10.06
CA LYS A 49 -13.47 -2.30 10.63
C LYS A 49 -12.46 -1.56 9.77
N TRP A 50 -11.47 -2.26 9.22
CA TRP A 50 -10.47 -1.63 8.33
C TRP A 50 -11.05 -1.27 6.97
N ASP A 51 -11.90 -2.11 6.36
CA ASP A 51 -12.57 -1.77 5.10
C ASP A 51 -13.48 -0.55 5.27
N ALA A 52 -14.25 -0.47 6.36
CA ALA A 52 -15.06 0.71 6.67
C ALA A 52 -14.21 1.98 6.88
N ARG A 53 -13.03 1.86 7.51
CA ARG A 53 -12.07 2.96 7.64
C ARG A 53 -11.52 3.37 6.28
N ALA A 54 -11.13 2.42 5.45
CA ALA A 54 -10.58 2.65 4.12
C ALA A 54 -11.59 3.40 3.24
N ARG A 55 -12.85 2.94 3.18
CA ARG A 55 -13.93 3.59 2.42
C ARG A 55 -14.21 5.02 2.89
N ARG A 56 -14.25 5.26 4.20
CA ARG A 56 -14.43 6.62 4.74
C ARG A 56 -13.28 7.54 4.36
N THR A 57 -12.06 7.02 4.38
CA THR A 57 -10.84 7.79 4.04
C THR A 57 -10.79 8.06 2.54
N LEU A 58 -11.20 7.10 1.71
CA LEU A 58 -11.34 7.27 0.27
C LEU A 58 -12.38 8.35 -0.07
N ALA A 59 -13.55 8.33 0.57
CA ALA A 59 -14.58 9.35 0.37
C ALA A 59 -14.06 10.76 0.69
N ARG A 60 -13.32 10.92 1.79
CA ARG A 60 -12.66 12.20 2.13
C ARG A 60 -11.62 12.63 1.10
N ALA A 61 -10.90 11.68 0.51
CA ALA A 61 -9.95 11.95 -0.56
C ALA A 61 -10.66 12.46 -1.81
N ASP A 62 -11.75 11.80 -2.22
CA ASP A 62 -12.58 12.20 -3.36
C ASP A 62 -13.24 13.57 -3.13
N GLU A 63 -13.77 13.85 -1.93
CA GLU A 63 -14.31 15.16 -1.53
C GLU A 63 -13.23 16.26 -1.58
N SER A 64 -12.04 15.98 -1.03
CA SER A 64 -10.91 16.92 -1.08
C SER A 64 -10.50 17.21 -2.53
N LEU A 65 -10.47 16.20 -3.39
CA LEU A 65 -10.14 16.37 -4.80
C LEU A 65 -11.19 17.21 -5.53
N THR A 66 -12.47 16.96 -5.26
CA THR A 66 -13.60 17.73 -5.82
C THR A 66 -13.54 19.20 -5.40
N GLY A 67 -13.09 19.49 -4.17
CA GLY A 67 -12.84 20.85 -3.69
C GLY A 67 -11.49 21.44 -4.11
N GLU A 68 -10.76 20.81 -5.04
CA GLU A 68 -9.43 21.25 -5.52
C GLU A 68 -8.33 21.29 -4.42
N HIS A 69 -8.55 20.61 -3.29
CA HIS A 69 -7.59 20.48 -2.20
C HIS A 69 -6.61 19.33 -2.48
N VAL A 70 -5.77 19.47 -3.51
CA VAL A 70 -4.88 18.42 -4.04
C VAL A 70 -4.00 17.76 -2.96
N VAL A 71 -3.41 18.54 -2.06
CA VAL A 71 -2.53 18.01 -1.00
C VAL A 71 -3.31 17.09 -0.05
N SER A 72 -4.49 17.52 0.39
CA SER A 72 -5.37 16.75 1.27
C SER A 72 -5.87 15.48 0.58
N ALA A 73 -6.27 15.59 -0.68
CA ALA A 73 -6.71 14.45 -1.49
C ALA A 73 -5.61 13.39 -1.60
N ARG A 74 -4.40 13.79 -2.04
CA ARG A 74 -3.25 12.89 -2.17
C ARG A 74 -2.94 12.17 -0.86
N GLN A 75 -2.85 12.89 0.25
CA GLN A 75 -2.54 12.30 1.56
C GLN A 75 -3.63 11.33 2.01
N ALA A 76 -4.91 11.64 1.78
CA ALA A 76 -6.01 10.76 2.13
C ALA A 76 -6.04 9.50 1.23
N TYR A 77 -5.71 9.62 -0.06
CA TYR A 77 -5.60 8.45 -0.95
C TYR A 77 -4.48 7.48 -0.52
N LEU A 78 -3.32 8.00 -0.09
CA LEU A 78 -2.24 7.14 0.44
C LEU A 78 -2.70 6.34 1.67
N ARG A 79 -3.36 6.99 2.62
CA ARG A 79 -3.92 6.31 3.80
C ARG A 79 -5.03 5.33 3.44
N ALA A 80 -5.93 5.69 2.52
CA ALA A 80 -6.99 4.80 2.04
C ALA A 80 -6.41 3.53 1.41
N SER A 81 -5.34 3.65 0.61
CA SER A 81 -4.62 2.49 0.07
C SER A 81 -4.12 1.57 1.17
N THR A 82 -3.40 2.12 2.15
CA THR A 82 -2.93 1.35 3.31
C THR A 82 -4.07 0.63 4.03
N TYR A 83 -5.19 1.31 4.30
CA TYR A 83 -6.29 0.71 5.05
C TYR A 83 -7.04 -0.38 4.29
N PHE A 84 -7.14 -0.30 2.96
CA PHE A 84 -7.67 -1.41 2.15
C PHE A 84 -6.70 -2.61 2.13
N ARG A 85 -5.39 -2.37 2.09
CA ARG A 85 -4.39 -3.44 2.23
C ARG A 85 -4.46 -4.09 3.62
N MET A 86 -4.62 -3.28 4.67
CA MET A 86 -4.78 -3.78 6.04
C MET A 86 -6.03 -4.63 6.20
N SER A 87 -7.16 -4.25 5.59
CA SER A 87 -8.42 -4.99 5.77
C SER A 87 -8.33 -6.43 5.29
N GLU A 88 -7.67 -6.68 4.15
CA GLU A 88 -7.62 -8.00 3.55
C GLU A 88 -6.53 -8.93 4.11
N PHE A 89 -5.60 -8.41 4.91
CA PHE A 89 -4.38 -9.11 5.34
C PHE A 89 -4.61 -10.52 5.94
N TYR A 90 -5.69 -10.72 6.71
CA TYR A 90 -6.00 -12.01 7.33
C TYR A 90 -6.97 -12.90 6.55
N LEU A 91 -7.43 -12.47 5.38
CA LEU A 91 -8.35 -13.27 4.56
C LEU A 91 -7.66 -14.46 3.87
N HIS A 92 -6.33 -14.50 3.84
CA HIS A 92 -5.55 -15.52 3.14
C HIS A 92 -5.66 -16.95 3.70
N GLY A 93 -6.35 -17.15 4.82
CA GLY A 93 -6.80 -18.48 5.24
C GLY A 93 -7.76 -19.12 4.22
N ASN A 94 -8.41 -18.31 3.39
CA ASN A 94 -9.18 -18.74 2.23
C ASN A 94 -8.73 -17.95 0.99
N PRO A 95 -7.80 -18.48 0.17
CA PRO A 95 -7.29 -17.80 -1.03
C PRO A 95 -8.36 -17.45 -2.07
N ASP A 96 -9.52 -18.12 -2.04
CA ASP A 96 -10.64 -17.88 -2.95
C ASP A 96 -11.62 -16.80 -2.44
N ASP A 97 -11.33 -16.16 -1.30
CA ASP A 97 -12.16 -15.08 -0.80
C ASP A 97 -12.16 -13.88 -1.76
N PRO A 98 -13.32 -13.51 -2.35
CA PRO A 98 -13.38 -12.46 -3.36
C PRO A 98 -13.00 -11.07 -2.80
N ARG A 99 -13.05 -10.89 -1.47
CA ARG A 99 -12.70 -9.63 -0.80
C ARG A 99 -11.21 -9.33 -0.88
N ILE A 100 -10.35 -10.34 -1.06
CA ILE A 100 -8.91 -10.19 -1.28
C ILE A 100 -8.67 -9.33 -2.53
N LEU A 101 -9.18 -9.79 -3.68
CA LEU A 101 -9.02 -9.08 -4.95
C LEU A 101 -9.73 -7.73 -4.95
N ALA A 102 -10.91 -7.64 -4.35
CA ALA A 102 -11.65 -6.39 -4.26
C ALA A 102 -10.88 -5.31 -3.47
N SER A 103 -10.34 -5.67 -2.30
CA SER A 103 -9.59 -4.76 -1.44
C SER A 103 -8.23 -4.40 -2.04
N MET A 104 -7.53 -5.37 -2.63
CA MET A 104 -6.27 -5.13 -3.35
C MET A 104 -6.47 -4.09 -4.47
N ARG A 105 -7.49 -4.27 -5.31
CA ARG A 105 -7.78 -3.33 -6.41
C ARG A 105 -8.18 -1.95 -5.90
N ALA A 106 -8.93 -1.88 -4.80
CA ALA A 106 -9.27 -0.61 -4.17
C ALA A 106 -8.02 0.10 -3.62
N SER A 107 -7.10 -0.65 -3.01
CA SER A 107 -5.81 -0.15 -2.56
C SER A 107 -4.98 0.40 -3.73
N GLN A 108 -4.76 -0.40 -4.76
CA GLN A 108 -4.03 -0.04 -5.98
C GLN A 108 -4.60 1.22 -6.65
N LYS A 109 -5.93 1.31 -6.75
CA LYS A 109 -6.61 2.46 -7.34
C LYS A 109 -6.41 3.73 -6.51
N ALA A 110 -6.52 3.64 -5.19
CA ALA A 110 -6.28 4.78 -4.30
C ALA A 110 -4.81 5.23 -4.40
N TYR A 111 -3.86 4.30 -4.39
CA TYR A 111 -2.44 4.62 -4.53
C TYR A 111 -2.12 5.24 -5.89
N THR A 112 -2.68 4.71 -6.98
CA THR A 112 -2.52 5.25 -8.33
C THR A 112 -2.99 6.71 -8.39
N LYS A 113 -4.16 7.03 -7.81
CA LYS A 113 -4.64 8.42 -7.72
C LYS A 113 -3.68 9.31 -6.92
N ALA A 114 -3.11 8.81 -5.82
CA ALA A 114 -2.11 9.56 -5.06
C ALA A 114 -0.82 9.82 -5.87
N ALA A 115 -0.36 8.83 -6.64
CA ALA A 115 0.78 8.96 -7.54
C ALA A 115 0.53 10.01 -8.63
N GLU A 116 -0.63 9.96 -9.29
CA GLU A 116 -1.06 10.94 -10.31
C GLU A 116 -1.06 12.38 -9.74
N LEU A 117 -1.59 12.57 -8.52
CA LEU A 117 -1.60 13.88 -7.84
C LEU A 117 -0.22 14.34 -7.35
N THR A 118 0.77 13.45 -7.33
CA THR A 118 2.17 13.81 -7.05
C THR A 118 2.88 14.36 -8.28
N GLY A 119 2.37 14.04 -9.48
CA GLY A 119 2.93 14.47 -10.76
C GLY A 119 3.90 13.46 -11.36
N PRO A 120 4.76 13.87 -12.31
CA PRO A 120 5.54 12.96 -13.15
C PRO A 120 6.66 12.23 -12.39
N THR A 121 6.86 12.52 -11.12
CA THR A 121 7.90 11.93 -10.28
C THR A 121 7.55 10.55 -9.76
N TRP A 122 6.27 10.16 -9.73
CA TRP A 122 5.81 8.83 -9.33
C TRP A 122 5.18 8.13 -10.52
N GLU A 123 5.98 7.35 -11.22
CA GLU A 123 5.61 6.77 -12.50
C GLU A 123 5.25 5.30 -12.31
N ARG A 124 4.04 4.90 -12.70
CA ARG A 124 3.69 3.47 -12.79
C ARG A 124 4.42 2.87 -13.99
N VAL A 125 5.08 1.73 -13.78
CA VAL A 125 5.84 1.03 -14.81
C VAL A 125 5.37 -0.41 -14.96
N GLU A 126 5.54 -0.94 -16.17
CA GLU A 126 5.35 -2.36 -16.48
C GLU A 126 6.69 -2.91 -16.96
N ILE A 127 7.27 -3.83 -16.19
CA ILE A 127 8.59 -4.40 -16.46
C ILE A 127 8.39 -5.65 -17.31
N PRO A 128 8.94 -5.74 -18.54
CA PRO A 128 8.84 -6.94 -19.36
C PRO A 128 9.42 -8.15 -18.65
N TYR A 129 8.64 -9.23 -18.58
CA TYR A 129 9.04 -10.48 -17.93
C TYR A 129 8.44 -11.67 -18.66
N GLU A 130 9.28 -12.42 -19.36
CA GLU A 130 8.86 -13.57 -20.17
C GLU A 130 7.68 -13.20 -21.10
N GLY A 131 6.55 -13.90 -21.01
CA GLY A 131 5.33 -13.62 -21.78
C GLY A 131 4.35 -12.64 -21.13
N THR A 132 4.77 -11.91 -20.08
CA THR A 132 3.93 -10.98 -19.32
C THR A 132 4.71 -9.74 -18.88
N THR A 133 4.13 -8.94 -17.99
CA THR A 133 4.77 -7.80 -17.34
C THR A 133 4.62 -7.88 -15.82
N LEU A 134 5.62 -7.34 -15.11
CA LEU A 134 5.59 -7.15 -13.67
C LEU A 134 5.22 -5.70 -13.34
N PRO A 135 4.25 -5.44 -12.45
CA PRO A 135 3.87 -4.09 -12.09
C PRO A 135 4.91 -3.46 -11.17
N GLY A 136 5.17 -2.17 -11.35
CA GLY A 136 6.06 -1.41 -10.49
C GLY A 136 5.76 0.08 -10.45
N TYR A 137 6.52 0.77 -9.60
CA TYR A 137 6.61 2.22 -9.58
C TYR A 137 8.06 2.68 -9.60
N PHE A 138 8.32 3.68 -10.43
CA PHE A 138 9.58 4.41 -10.51
C PHE A 138 9.42 5.80 -9.89
N TYR A 139 10.12 6.03 -8.78
CA TYR A 139 10.09 7.26 -8.01
C TYR A 139 11.34 8.10 -8.29
N LYS A 140 11.13 9.39 -8.57
CA LYS A 140 12.17 10.40 -8.80
C LYS A 140 12.09 11.49 -7.72
N PRO A 141 13.21 12.07 -7.27
CA PRO A 141 13.18 13.22 -6.34
C PRO A 141 12.55 14.48 -6.94
N ASP A 142 12.74 14.68 -8.24
CA ASP A 142 12.23 15.83 -9.01
C ASP A 142 12.12 15.45 -10.50
N ASP A 143 11.57 16.37 -11.31
CA ASP A 143 11.38 16.22 -12.75
C ASP A 143 12.52 16.84 -13.60
N SER A 144 13.65 17.19 -12.97
CA SER A 144 14.75 17.92 -13.62
C SER A 144 15.49 17.14 -14.72
N GLY A 145 15.22 15.83 -14.86
CA GLY A 145 15.96 14.94 -15.75
C GLY A 145 17.40 14.67 -15.31
N LYS A 146 17.83 15.17 -14.14
CA LYS A 146 19.16 14.94 -13.59
C LYS A 146 19.40 13.45 -13.36
N ARG A 147 20.53 12.93 -13.86
CA ARG A 147 20.96 11.56 -13.58
C ARG A 147 21.23 11.39 -12.08
N ARG A 148 20.68 10.32 -11.50
CA ARG A 148 20.77 9.98 -10.09
C ARG A 148 21.03 8.48 -9.94
N PRO A 149 21.74 8.04 -8.88
CA PRO A 149 21.79 6.63 -8.53
C PRO A 149 20.37 6.10 -8.25
N THR A 150 20.11 4.84 -8.61
CA THR A 150 18.81 4.19 -8.46
C THR A 150 18.89 3.07 -7.44
N VAL A 151 18.00 3.09 -6.46
CA VAL A 151 17.73 1.97 -5.56
C VAL A 151 16.66 1.08 -6.18
N ILE A 152 16.89 -0.23 -6.21
CA ILE A 152 15.84 -1.21 -6.52
C ILE A 152 15.40 -1.78 -5.17
N PHE A 153 14.14 -1.58 -4.81
CA PHE A 153 13.58 -2.01 -3.55
C PHE A 153 12.46 -3.02 -3.80
N HIS A 154 12.64 -4.24 -3.31
CA HIS A 154 11.74 -5.35 -3.57
C HIS A 154 11.15 -5.88 -2.27
N GLY A 155 9.87 -6.24 -2.30
CA GLY A 155 9.13 -6.75 -1.15
C GLY A 155 9.44 -8.21 -0.81
N GLY A 156 8.82 -8.67 0.28
CA GLY A 156 8.80 -10.07 0.69
C GLY A 156 7.48 -10.76 0.34
N TYR A 157 7.15 -11.84 1.05
CA TYR A 157 5.96 -12.66 0.81
C TYR A 157 4.64 -11.91 1.03
N ASP A 158 4.58 -11.11 2.10
CA ASP A 158 3.39 -10.44 2.62
C ASP A 158 3.42 -8.93 2.34
N SER A 159 4.27 -8.49 1.40
CA SER A 159 4.34 -7.10 0.96
C SER A 159 3.41 -6.85 -0.24
N SER A 160 2.82 -5.67 -0.32
CA SER A 160 2.24 -5.14 -1.56
C SER A 160 3.16 -4.12 -2.22
N LEU A 161 3.06 -3.95 -3.53
CA LEU A 161 3.81 -2.92 -4.26
C LEU A 161 3.66 -1.52 -3.65
N GLU A 162 2.44 -1.13 -3.25
CA GLU A 162 2.14 0.21 -2.73
C GLU A 162 2.86 0.51 -1.41
N GLU A 163 3.00 -0.47 -0.51
CA GLU A 163 3.68 -0.23 0.78
C GLU A 163 5.21 -0.14 0.63
N LEU A 164 5.79 -0.66 -0.46
CA LEU A 164 7.22 -0.52 -0.74
C LEU A 164 7.65 0.94 -0.89
N PHE A 165 6.71 1.84 -1.18
CA PHE A 165 6.99 3.26 -1.11
C PHE A 165 7.38 3.72 0.29
N TYR A 166 6.68 3.28 1.34
CA TYR A 166 6.98 3.70 2.71
C TYR A 166 8.30 3.10 3.22
N TYR A 167 8.67 1.91 2.74
CA TYR A 167 9.94 1.28 3.14
C TYR A 167 11.16 1.75 2.34
N GLY A 168 11.01 1.88 1.02
CA GLY A 168 12.13 2.10 0.11
C GLY A 168 11.98 3.36 -0.74
N GLY A 169 10.79 3.60 -1.29
CA GLY A 169 10.52 4.72 -2.21
C GLY A 169 10.78 6.09 -1.57
N ALA A 170 10.01 6.42 -0.54
CA ALA A 170 10.09 7.68 0.20
C ALA A 170 11.49 7.97 0.78
N PRO A 171 12.15 7.05 1.53
CA PRO A 171 13.48 7.32 2.05
C PRO A 171 14.55 7.53 0.98
N SER A 172 14.41 6.85 -0.18
CA SER A 172 15.35 6.98 -1.29
C SER A 172 15.24 8.35 -1.97
N ILE A 173 14.01 8.78 -2.31
CA ILE A 173 13.81 10.07 -2.98
C ILE A 173 14.20 11.26 -2.10
N LEU A 174 13.96 11.17 -0.79
CA LEU A 174 14.38 12.20 0.18
C LEU A 174 15.91 12.34 0.27
N ARG A 175 16.66 11.31 -0.11
CA ARG A 175 18.13 11.30 -0.14
C ARG A 175 18.69 11.59 -1.54
N GLY A 176 17.83 11.92 -2.51
CA GLY A 176 18.23 12.28 -3.85
C GLY A 176 18.50 11.09 -4.79
N TYR A 177 18.09 9.88 -4.41
CA TYR A 177 18.12 8.67 -5.25
C TYR A 177 16.82 8.51 -6.02
N ASN A 178 16.88 7.91 -7.20
CA ASN A 178 15.68 7.30 -7.79
C ASN A 178 15.36 6.00 -7.05
N CYS A 179 14.12 5.52 -7.09
CA CYS A 179 13.75 4.23 -6.55
C CYS A 179 12.82 3.47 -7.50
N LEU A 180 13.15 2.22 -7.82
CA LEU A 180 12.24 1.29 -8.48
C LEU A 180 11.70 0.31 -7.45
N THR A 181 10.38 0.20 -7.37
CA THR A 181 9.66 -0.84 -6.62
C THR A 181 8.86 -1.68 -7.58
N PHE A 182 8.76 -2.99 -7.36
CA PHE A 182 7.96 -3.88 -8.18
C PHE A 182 7.54 -5.13 -7.39
N ASP A 183 6.41 -5.73 -7.79
CA ASP A 183 6.03 -7.07 -7.35
C ASP A 183 6.52 -8.08 -8.39
N GLY A 184 7.22 -9.11 -7.93
CA GLY A 184 7.70 -10.22 -8.74
C GLY A 184 6.76 -11.45 -8.73
N PRO A 185 7.18 -12.54 -9.39
CA PRO A 185 6.53 -13.85 -9.26
C PRO A 185 6.27 -14.24 -7.80
N GLY A 186 5.06 -14.69 -7.49
CA GLY A 186 4.65 -15.09 -6.15
C GLY A 186 4.07 -13.96 -5.28
N GLN A 187 4.15 -12.71 -5.73
CA GLN A 187 3.72 -11.54 -4.96
C GLN A 187 2.50 -10.88 -5.59
N GLY A 188 1.75 -10.14 -4.76
CA GLY A 188 0.70 -9.19 -5.16
C GLY A 188 -0.10 -9.56 -6.42
N ALA A 189 -0.18 -8.62 -7.35
CA ALA A 189 -0.92 -8.81 -8.61
C ALA A 189 -0.35 -9.92 -9.51
N PRO A 190 0.97 -10.10 -9.67
CA PRO A 190 1.52 -11.24 -10.42
C PRO A 190 0.96 -12.60 -9.99
N MET A 191 0.94 -12.90 -8.68
CA MET A 191 0.35 -14.15 -8.20
C MET A 191 -1.18 -14.12 -8.31
N ARG A 192 -1.83 -13.06 -7.81
CA ARG A 192 -3.29 -13.04 -7.63
C ARG A 192 -4.05 -12.99 -8.95
N GLU A 193 -3.55 -12.22 -9.93
CA GLU A 193 -4.21 -11.97 -11.22
C GLU A 193 -3.58 -12.76 -12.37
N GLN A 194 -2.26 -12.86 -12.44
CA GLN A 194 -1.56 -13.56 -13.53
C GLN A 194 -1.25 -15.03 -13.23
N LYS A 195 -1.48 -15.48 -11.98
CA LYS A 195 -1.17 -16.83 -11.49
C LYS A 195 0.31 -17.18 -11.67
N LEU A 196 1.19 -16.21 -11.47
CA LEU A 196 2.63 -16.36 -11.56
C LEU A 196 3.22 -16.71 -10.17
N PRO A 197 3.59 -17.98 -9.89
CA PRO A 197 4.05 -18.41 -8.58
C PRO A 197 5.52 -18.01 -8.31
N PHE A 198 5.96 -18.13 -7.05
CA PHE A 198 7.38 -18.03 -6.72
C PHE A 198 8.20 -19.01 -7.56
N ARG A 199 9.41 -18.60 -7.92
CA ARG A 199 10.40 -19.48 -8.53
C ARG A 199 11.37 -19.99 -7.48
N TYR A 200 11.88 -21.19 -7.71
CA TYR A 200 12.81 -21.89 -6.84
C TYR A 200 14.27 -21.79 -7.32
N ASP A 201 14.52 -21.06 -8.40
CA ASP A 201 15.83 -20.99 -9.06
C ASP A 201 16.79 -19.95 -8.46
#